data_AF-A0AAV4MAB5-F1
#
_entry.id   AF-A0AAV4MAB5-F1
#
_cell.length_a   1.000
_cell.length_b   1.000
_cell.length_c   1.000
_cell.angle_alpha   90.00
_cell.angle_beta   90.00
_cell.angle_gamma   90.00
#
_symmetry.space_group_name_H-M   'P 1'
#
loop_
_entity.id
_entity.type
_entity.pdbx_description
1 polymer ?
#
loop_
_entity_poly.entity_id
_entity_poly.type
_entity_poly.pdbx_seq_one_letter_code
_entity_poly.pdbx_strand_id
1 'polypeptide(L)'
;MLSQEGNNVILKDSTGGEDCMRCFHLTLKAPNIIQIHTEGLGKCYTKEEAVKATCPDDRAVHERKFKEIMLYRKQDLTSTLASDHTFCPISGKFRFTYTASNGEFRCDQTMSELSNCPVGNTLGVKFRQCSFPDMDINFRCLGDWEGTNNDRYLALMDLRGVAEDKPRFRCGMYRVDPLTGRVFVSLSADSTCHNQLRSPTDGYESPNSYTIS
;
A
#
# COMPACT_ATOMS: atom_id res chain seq x y z
N MET A 1 24.51 -8.37 8.17
CA MET A 1 23.44 -9.27 8.67
C MET A 1 24.11 -10.23 9.63
N LEU A 2 23.59 -10.34 10.86
CA LEU A 2 24.25 -11.10 11.94
C LEU A 2 23.66 -12.49 12.11
N SER A 3 22.32 -12.61 12.04
CA SER A 3 21.61 -13.90 12.08
C SER A 3 20.25 -13.81 11.37
N GLN A 4 19.74 -14.96 10.94
CA GLN A 4 18.43 -15.14 10.35
C GLN A 4 17.73 -16.35 10.95
N GLU A 5 16.46 -16.20 11.30
CA GLU A 5 15.60 -17.28 11.74
C GLU A 5 14.20 -17.09 11.14
N GLY A 6 13.88 -17.91 10.13
CA GLY A 6 12.66 -17.75 9.35
C GLY A 6 12.57 -16.35 8.71
N ASN A 7 11.51 -15.62 9.04
CA ASN A 7 11.25 -14.26 8.59
C ASN A 7 11.97 -13.19 9.41
N ASN A 8 12.57 -13.57 10.54
CA ASN A 8 13.29 -12.65 11.41
C ASN A 8 14.75 -12.52 10.98
N VAL A 9 15.19 -11.27 10.86
CA VAL A 9 16.55 -10.88 10.48
C VAL A 9 17.10 -9.92 11.52
N ILE A 10 18.26 -10.26 12.07
CA ILE A 10 19.00 -9.37 12.97
C ILE A 10 20.07 -8.64 12.16
N LEU A 11 19.95 -7.32 12.11
CA LEU A 11 20.95 -6.45 11.51
C LEU A 11 21.79 -5.82 12.61
N LYS A 12 23.11 -5.90 12.43
CA LYS A 12 24.11 -5.22 13.25
C LYS A 12 24.69 -4.07 12.44
N ASP A 13 24.62 -2.88 13.00
CA ASP A 13 25.25 -1.67 12.48
C ASP A 13 26.35 -1.23 13.45
N SER A 14 27.57 -1.11 12.95
CA SER A 14 28.75 -0.68 13.73
C SER A 14 29.28 0.68 13.27
N THR A 15 28.56 1.40 12.39
CA THR A 15 29.03 2.66 11.80
C THR A 15 28.98 3.85 12.77
N GLY A 16 28.23 3.74 13.88
CA GLY A 16 28.05 4.80 14.89
C GLY A 16 28.94 4.69 16.14
N GLY A 17 29.95 3.82 16.16
CA GLY A 17 30.88 3.65 17.29
C GLY A 17 30.44 2.61 18.33
N GLU A 18 29.14 2.43 18.57
CA GLU A 18 28.60 1.30 19.35
C GLU A 18 27.89 0.28 18.44
N ASP A 19 28.05 -1.00 18.77
CA ASP A 19 27.38 -2.09 18.07
C ASP A 19 25.87 -2.02 18.27
N CYS A 20 25.16 -1.78 17.18
CA CYS A 20 23.75 -1.46 17.18
C CYS A 20 22.96 -2.57 16.48
N MET A 21 22.37 -3.48 17.27
CA MET A 21 21.58 -4.60 16.77
C MET A 21 20.09 -4.32 16.83
N ARG A 22 19.37 -4.72 15.77
CA ARG A 22 17.91 -4.62 15.66
C ARG A 22 17.34 -5.85 14.98
N CYS A 23 16.18 -6.30 15.45
CA CYS A 23 15.42 -7.35 14.79
C CYS A 23 14.36 -6.77 13.86
N PHE A 24 14.23 -7.38 12.69
CA PHE A 24 13.26 -7.06 11.67
C PHE A 24 12.54 -8.34 11.23
N HIS A 25 11.21 -8.33 11.25
CA HIS A 25 10.41 -9.38 10.65
C HIS A 25 10.03 -8.98 9.23
N LEU A 26 10.56 -9.68 8.23
CA LEU A 26 10.36 -9.40 6.82
C LEU A 26 9.28 -10.31 6.24
N THR A 27 8.33 -9.74 5.52
CA THR A 27 7.29 -10.48 4.82
C THR A 27 7.19 -10.00 3.39
N LEU A 28 7.44 -10.89 2.42
CA LEU A 28 7.20 -10.62 1.02
C LEU A 28 5.68 -10.68 0.77
N LYS A 29 5.06 -9.53 0.45
CA LYS A 29 3.61 -9.44 0.22
C LYS A 29 3.25 -9.62 -1.25
N ALA A 30 4.04 -9.01 -2.12
CA ALA A 30 3.92 -9.15 -3.57
C ALA A 30 5.32 -9.02 -4.18
N PRO A 31 5.53 -9.35 -5.47
CA PRO A 31 6.85 -9.31 -6.10
C PRO A 31 7.60 -7.97 -5.95
N ASN A 32 6.88 -6.85 -5.79
CA ASN A 32 7.45 -5.51 -5.66
C ASN A 32 7.29 -4.91 -4.25
N ILE A 33 6.87 -5.71 -3.26
CA ILE A 33 6.40 -5.20 -1.96
C ILE A 33 6.90 -6.09 -0.83
N ILE A 34 7.70 -5.51 0.06
CA ILE A 34 8.13 -6.13 1.31
C ILE A 34 7.57 -5.32 2.47
N GLN A 35 6.89 -5.99 3.38
CA GLN A 35 6.46 -5.42 4.65
C GLN A 35 7.48 -5.80 5.73
N ILE A 36 7.84 -4.83 6.56
CA ILE A 36 8.79 -4.99 7.66
C ILE A 36 8.09 -4.61 8.96
N HIS A 37 8.24 -5.45 9.98
CA HIS A 37 7.86 -5.12 11.35
C HIS A 37 9.09 -5.05 12.24
N THR A 38 9.12 -4.07 13.14
CA THR A 38 10.21 -3.87 14.10
C THR A 38 9.71 -3.06 15.30
N GLU A 39 10.40 -3.11 16.45
CA GLU A 39 10.08 -2.23 17.60
C GLU A 39 10.25 -0.74 17.28
N GLY A 40 10.95 -0.44 16.20
CA GLY A 40 11.23 0.90 15.72
C GLY A 40 12.72 1.11 15.48
N LEU A 41 13.02 2.07 14.61
CA LEU A 41 14.41 2.36 14.22
C LEU A 41 15.20 3.09 15.32
N GLY A 42 14.51 3.68 16.30
CA GLY A 42 15.13 4.42 17.40
C GLY A 42 15.64 3.56 18.56
N LYS A 43 15.24 2.29 18.66
CA LYS A 43 15.73 1.36 19.69
C LYS A 43 16.88 0.52 19.13
N CYS A 44 17.86 0.20 19.98
CA CYS A 44 18.98 -0.65 19.62
C CYS A 44 19.49 -1.48 20.81
N TYR A 45 20.17 -2.57 20.49
CA TYR A 45 20.70 -3.51 21.46
C TYR A 45 22.17 -3.82 21.15
N THR A 46 22.98 -4.00 22.20
CA THR A 46 24.41 -4.34 22.08
C THR A 46 24.69 -5.83 22.32
N LYS A 47 23.68 -6.61 22.74
CA LYS A 47 23.77 -8.06 22.97
C LYS A 47 22.78 -8.83 22.09
N GLU A 48 23.22 -9.98 21.55
CA GLU A 48 22.42 -10.77 20.61
C GLU A 48 21.18 -11.40 21.28
N GLU A 49 21.31 -11.85 22.53
CA GLU A 49 20.21 -12.47 23.28
C GLU A 49 19.08 -11.46 23.55
N ALA A 50 19.45 -10.20 23.82
CA ALA A 50 18.48 -9.14 24.09
C ALA A 50 17.67 -8.76 22.84
N VAL A 51 18.30 -8.73 21.66
CA VAL A 51 17.60 -8.42 20.40
C VAL A 51 16.76 -9.59 19.89
N LYS A 52 17.16 -10.84 20.15
CA LYS A 52 16.35 -12.01 19.83
C LYS A 52 15.00 -12.00 20.56
N ALA A 53 15.00 -11.58 21.82
CA ALA A 53 13.78 -11.46 22.62
C ALA A 53 12.82 -10.36 22.12
N THR A 54 13.27 -9.47 21.23
CA THR A 54 12.47 -8.35 20.70
C THR A 54 12.02 -8.55 19.26
N CYS A 55 12.36 -9.70 18.66
CA CYS A 55 11.90 -10.06 17.33
C CYS A 55 10.37 -10.18 17.29
N PRO A 56 9.70 -9.57 16.30
CA PRO A 56 8.27 -9.77 16.11
C PRO A 56 7.96 -11.25 15.83
N ASP A 57 6.90 -11.75 16.45
CA ASP A 57 6.25 -13.00 16.07
C ASP A 57 5.00 -12.71 15.21
N ASP A 58 4.51 -13.72 14.49
CA ASP A 58 3.37 -13.58 13.58
C ASP A 58 2.10 -13.06 14.28
N ARG A 59 1.89 -13.43 15.54
CA ARG A 59 0.73 -12.99 16.33
C ARG A 59 0.83 -11.50 16.65
N ALA A 60 1.96 -11.03 17.12
CA ALA A 60 2.18 -9.63 17.48
C ALA A 60 2.24 -8.71 16.24
N VAL A 61 2.68 -9.25 15.10
CA VAL A 61 2.52 -8.63 13.78
C VAL A 61 1.03 -8.47 13.45
N HIS A 62 0.23 -9.53 13.60
CA HIS A 62 -1.22 -9.47 13.34
C HIS A 62 -1.95 -8.49 14.28
N GLU A 63 -1.56 -8.46 15.55
CA GLU A 63 -2.08 -7.53 16.58
C GLU A 63 -1.55 -6.09 16.43
N ARG A 64 -0.73 -5.81 15.40
CA ARG A 64 -0.17 -4.47 15.10
C ARG A 64 0.60 -3.84 16.27
N LYS A 65 1.29 -4.67 17.06
CA LYS A 65 2.09 -4.23 18.23
C LYS A 65 3.45 -3.66 17.85
N PHE A 66 3.88 -3.88 16.62
CA PHE A 66 5.16 -3.44 16.09
C PHE A 66 4.99 -2.34 15.06
N LYS A 67 6.03 -1.52 14.90
CA LYS A 67 6.06 -0.49 13.87
C LYS A 67 6.19 -1.15 12.49
N GLU A 68 5.27 -0.81 11.61
CA GLU A 68 5.26 -1.25 10.21
C GLU A 68 6.09 -0.30 9.33
N ILE A 69 6.87 -0.87 8.42
CA ILE A 69 7.54 -0.16 7.34
C ILE A 69 7.25 -0.92 6.04
N MET A 70 6.74 -0.19 5.04
CA MET A 70 6.50 -0.74 3.70
C MET A 70 7.65 -0.36 2.78
N LEU A 71 8.29 -1.36 2.17
CA LEU A 71 9.30 -1.18 1.15
C LEU A 71 8.72 -1.51 -0.22
N TYR A 72 8.80 -0.53 -1.10
CA TYR A 72 8.39 -0.64 -2.50
C TYR A 72 9.63 -0.76 -3.37
N ARG A 73 9.65 -1.73 -4.27
CA ARG A 73 10.76 -1.90 -5.20
C ARG A 73 10.95 -0.62 -6.03
N LYS A 74 12.12 0.00 -5.89
CA LYS A 74 12.52 1.14 -6.72
C LYS A 74 12.72 0.67 -8.16
N GLN A 75 12.26 1.46 -9.13
CA GLN A 75 12.49 1.17 -10.54
C GLN A 75 13.94 1.48 -10.90
N ASP A 76 14.66 0.49 -11.43
CA ASP A 76 15.91 0.70 -12.15
C ASP A 76 15.60 0.77 -13.65
N LEU A 77 16.17 1.79 -14.32
CA LEU A 77 15.91 2.16 -15.72
C LEU A 77 16.34 1.11 -16.76
N THR A 78 16.94 -0.01 -16.35
CA THR A 78 17.70 -0.91 -17.22
C THR A 78 17.18 -2.35 -17.28
N SER A 79 16.17 -2.73 -16.50
CA SER A 79 15.60 -4.09 -16.54
C SER A 79 14.13 -4.06 -16.94
N THR A 80 13.75 -4.90 -17.91
CA THR A 80 12.36 -5.19 -18.25
C THR A 80 11.59 -5.55 -16.96
N LEU A 81 10.56 -4.76 -16.70
CA LEU A 81 10.05 -4.48 -15.36
C LEU A 81 9.25 -5.66 -14.77
N ALA A 82 9.58 -6.12 -13.56
CA ALA A 82 8.69 -7.00 -12.78
C ALA A 82 7.32 -6.33 -12.48
N SER A 83 7.28 -5.00 -12.41
CA SER A 83 6.03 -4.23 -12.28
C SER A 83 5.29 -4.03 -13.61
N ASP A 84 5.95 -4.12 -14.78
CA ASP A 84 5.21 -4.03 -16.05
C ASP A 84 4.34 -5.26 -16.28
N HIS A 85 4.76 -6.40 -15.73
CA HIS A 85 3.99 -7.64 -15.71
C HIS A 85 2.99 -7.72 -14.56
N THR A 86 2.91 -6.71 -13.68
CA THR A 86 1.92 -6.70 -12.61
C THR A 86 0.63 -6.06 -13.09
N PHE A 87 -0.36 -6.88 -13.41
CA PHE A 87 -1.70 -6.41 -13.74
C PHE A 87 -2.39 -5.82 -12.51
N CYS A 88 -3.20 -4.80 -12.73
CA CYS A 88 -4.10 -4.28 -11.72
C CYS A 88 -5.17 -5.33 -11.41
N PRO A 89 -5.43 -5.62 -10.13
CA PRO A 89 -6.47 -6.60 -9.76
C PRO A 89 -7.89 -6.09 -10.05
N ILE A 90 -8.05 -4.78 -10.19
CA ILE A 90 -9.30 -4.15 -10.58
C ILE A 90 -9.33 -4.08 -12.10
N SER A 91 -10.22 -4.85 -12.72
CA SER A 91 -10.35 -4.97 -14.17
C SER A 91 -11.68 -4.43 -14.66
N GLY A 92 -11.63 -3.54 -15.66
CA GLY A 92 -12.81 -2.97 -16.31
C GLY A 92 -12.88 -1.45 -16.21
N LYS A 93 -14.07 -0.91 -16.51
CA LYS A 93 -14.37 0.52 -16.51
C LYS A 93 -15.53 0.81 -15.55
N PHE A 94 -15.32 1.76 -14.65
CA PHE A 94 -16.24 2.07 -13.56
C PHE A 94 -16.50 3.57 -13.48
N ARG A 95 -17.71 3.95 -13.08
CA ARG A 95 -18.02 5.29 -12.60
C ARG A 95 -17.96 5.30 -11.09
N PHE A 96 -17.52 6.38 -10.47
CA PHE A 96 -17.42 6.40 -9.02
C PHE A 96 -17.88 7.71 -8.41
N THR A 97 -18.35 7.63 -7.17
CA THR A 97 -18.39 8.75 -6.23
C THR A 97 -17.14 8.70 -5.36
N TYR A 98 -16.70 9.84 -4.84
CA TYR A 98 -15.45 9.93 -4.10
C TYR A 98 -15.59 10.84 -2.89
N THR A 99 -14.95 10.47 -1.79
CA THR A 99 -14.81 11.30 -0.59
C THR A 99 -13.42 11.15 -0.01
N ALA A 100 -12.79 12.25 0.40
CA ALA A 100 -11.50 12.27 1.06
C ALA A 100 -11.34 13.45 2.02
N SER A 101 -10.29 13.43 2.84
CA SER A 101 -9.99 14.49 3.83
C SER A 101 -11.21 14.84 4.67
N ASN A 102 -11.83 13.82 5.29
CA ASN A 102 -13.05 13.98 6.10
C ASN A 102 -14.24 14.67 5.38
N GLY A 103 -14.33 14.55 4.06
CA GLY A 103 -15.44 15.09 3.26
C GLY A 103 -15.20 16.48 2.65
N GLU A 104 -14.00 17.03 2.83
CA GLU A 104 -13.56 18.26 2.17
C GLU A 104 -13.50 18.08 0.64
N PHE A 105 -12.87 16.99 0.19
CA PHE A 105 -12.80 16.64 -1.23
C PHE A 105 -13.84 15.59 -1.55
N ARG A 106 -14.77 15.92 -2.45
CA ARG A 106 -15.86 15.01 -2.81
C ARG A 106 -16.24 15.09 -4.29
N CYS A 107 -16.74 13.97 -4.79
CA CYS A 107 -17.43 13.86 -6.07
C CYS A 107 -18.75 13.15 -5.80
N ASP A 108 -19.83 13.93 -5.68
CA ASP A 108 -21.15 13.40 -5.30
C ASP A 108 -21.89 12.79 -6.51
N GLN A 109 -21.45 13.14 -7.73
CA GLN A 109 -22.01 12.64 -8.98
C GLN A 109 -21.13 11.53 -9.59
N THR A 110 -21.75 10.58 -10.28
CA THR A 110 -21.08 9.48 -10.98
C THR A 110 -20.57 9.90 -12.37
N MET A 111 -19.88 11.04 -12.46
CA MET A 111 -19.26 11.56 -13.69
C MET A 111 -17.77 11.21 -13.78
N SER A 112 -17.17 10.87 -12.65
CA SER A 112 -15.77 10.44 -12.56
C SER A 112 -15.63 8.97 -12.99
N GLU A 113 -14.51 8.63 -13.62
CA GLU A 113 -14.26 7.31 -14.20
C GLU A 113 -12.96 6.67 -13.71
N LEU A 114 -13.00 5.38 -13.43
CA LEU A 114 -11.84 4.55 -13.05
C LEU A 114 -11.72 3.39 -14.05
N SER A 115 -10.52 3.17 -14.60
CA SER A 115 -10.29 2.17 -15.65
C SER A 115 -8.87 1.65 -15.66
N ASN A 116 -8.68 0.36 -15.91
CA ASN A 116 -7.36 -0.23 -16.20
C ASN A 116 -7.15 -0.57 -17.70
N CYS A 117 -8.04 -0.14 -18.59
CA CYS A 117 -7.93 -0.39 -20.03
C CYS A 117 -7.40 0.86 -20.79
N PRO A 118 -6.59 0.68 -21.86
CA PRO A 118 -6.13 -0.58 -22.45
C PRO A 118 -4.89 -1.18 -21.77
N VAL A 119 -4.22 -0.44 -20.90
CA VAL A 119 -2.96 -0.86 -20.27
C VAL A 119 -3.24 -1.50 -18.91
N GLY A 120 -3.35 -2.83 -18.87
CA GLY A 120 -3.82 -3.58 -17.69
C GLY A 120 -2.97 -3.44 -16.40
N ASN A 121 -1.77 -2.86 -16.46
CA ASN A 121 -0.91 -2.61 -15.30
C ASN A 121 -1.05 -1.19 -14.71
N THR A 122 -1.86 -0.34 -15.34
CA THR A 122 -2.08 1.05 -14.94
C THR A 122 -3.55 1.28 -14.66
N LEU A 123 -3.85 1.88 -13.51
CA LEU A 123 -5.18 2.28 -13.10
C LEU A 123 -5.33 3.80 -13.32
N GLY A 124 -6.08 4.17 -14.35
CA GLY A 124 -6.43 5.55 -14.65
C GLY A 124 -7.67 5.98 -13.89
N VAL A 125 -7.62 7.18 -13.30
CA VAL A 125 -8.70 7.79 -12.52
C VAL A 125 -8.94 9.20 -13.06
N LYS A 126 -10.15 9.48 -13.51
CA LYS A 126 -10.57 10.76 -14.06
C LYS A 126 -11.61 11.37 -13.15
N PHE A 127 -11.26 12.47 -12.50
CA PHE A 127 -12.17 13.23 -11.64
C PHE A 127 -12.89 14.29 -12.47
N ARG A 128 -14.22 14.27 -12.44
CA ARG A 128 -15.08 15.19 -13.20
C ARG A 128 -16.17 15.73 -12.31
N GLN A 129 -16.37 17.05 -12.34
CA GLN A 129 -17.44 17.75 -11.61
C GLN A 129 -17.41 17.48 -10.09
N CYS A 130 -16.23 17.54 -9.52
CA CYS A 130 -15.99 17.37 -8.09
C CYS A 130 -15.95 18.73 -7.36
N SER A 131 -15.76 18.73 -6.04
CA SER A 131 -15.51 19.95 -5.25
C SER A 131 -14.16 20.62 -5.54
N PHE A 132 -13.36 20.05 -6.44
CA PHE A 132 -12.04 20.49 -6.87
C PHE A 132 -11.94 20.41 -8.40
N PRO A 133 -10.94 21.07 -9.02
CA PRO A 133 -10.79 21.09 -10.48
C PRO A 133 -10.68 19.69 -11.08
N ASP A 134 -11.25 19.54 -12.28
CA ASP A 134 -11.14 18.30 -13.06
C ASP A 134 -9.67 17.90 -13.24
N MET A 135 -9.38 16.63 -12.96
CA MET A 135 -8.01 16.14 -12.95
C MET A 135 -7.95 14.65 -13.29
N ASP A 136 -6.83 14.25 -13.89
CA ASP A 136 -6.55 12.87 -14.27
C ASP A 136 -5.33 12.37 -13.49
N ILE A 137 -5.45 11.17 -12.92
CA ILE A 137 -4.39 10.49 -12.19
C ILE A 137 -4.18 9.12 -12.83
N ASN A 138 -2.93 8.73 -13.00
CA ASN A 138 -2.58 7.36 -13.36
C ASN A 138 -1.76 6.75 -12.24
N PHE A 139 -2.19 5.57 -11.80
CA PHE A 139 -1.46 4.76 -10.85
C PHE A 139 -0.87 3.54 -11.54
N ARG A 140 0.39 3.22 -11.28
CA ARG A 140 0.96 1.91 -11.63
C ARG A 140 0.67 0.92 -10.52
N CYS A 141 0.11 -0.23 -10.87
CA CYS A 141 -0.12 -1.31 -9.92
C CYS A 141 1.19 -2.01 -9.58
N LEU A 142 1.49 -2.13 -8.28
CA LEU A 142 2.72 -2.74 -7.78
C LEU A 142 2.50 -4.17 -7.27
N GLY A 143 1.26 -4.50 -6.94
CA GLY A 143 0.83 -5.82 -6.50
C GLY A 143 -0.34 -5.72 -5.53
N ASP A 144 -0.90 -6.88 -5.22
CA ASP A 144 -1.98 -7.04 -4.27
C ASP A 144 -1.79 -8.32 -3.47
N TRP A 145 -2.38 -8.38 -2.27
CA TRP A 145 -2.26 -9.54 -1.38
C TRP A 145 -3.48 -9.67 -0.48
N GLU A 146 -3.64 -10.84 0.13
CA GLU A 146 -4.77 -11.13 1.01
C GLU A 146 -4.73 -10.28 2.28
N GLY A 147 -5.89 -9.69 2.60
CA GLY A 147 -6.17 -9.06 3.87
C GLY A 147 -7.09 -9.93 4.73
N THR A 148 -7.79 -9.29 5.66
CA THR A 148 -8.78 -9.96 6.52
C THR A 148 -10.18 -9.89 5.88
N ASN A 149 -11.12 -10.76 6.28
CA ASN A 149 -12.53 -10.66 5.90
C ASN A 149 -12.80 -10.61 4.38
N ASN A 150 -12.07 -11.41 3.59
CA ASN A 150 -12.09 -11.44 2.12
C ASN A 150 -11.73 -10.11 1.45
N ASP A 151 -11.16 -9.16 2.18
CA ASP A 151 -10.57 -7.95 1.62
C ASP A 151 -9.17 -8.24 1.12
N ARG A 152 -8.75 -7.43 0.14
CA ARG A 152 -7.41 -7.52 -0.43
C ARG A 152 -6.73 -6.18 -0.30
N TYR A 153 -5.47 -6.20 0.05
CA TYR A 153 -4.61 -5.03 0.00
C TYR A 153 -4.09 -4.84 -1.41
N LEU A 154 -3.81 -3.59 -1.74
CA LEU A 154 -3.40 -3.13 -3.05
C LEU A 154 -2.32 -2.08 -2.85
N ALA A 155 -1.22 -2.16 -3.59
CA ALA A 155 -0.27 -1.06 -3.66
C ALA A 155 -0.17 -0.47 -5.06
N LEU A 156 -0.03 0.84 -5.08
CA LEU A 156 -0.04 1.69 -6.25
C LEU A 156 1.14 2.66 -6.20
N MET A 157 1.61 3.08 -7.37
CA MET A 157 2.54 4.20 -7.51
C MET A 157 1.87 5.31 -8.32
N ASP A 158 1.75 6.50 -7.74
CA ASP A 158 1.29 7.69 -8.44
C ASP A 158 2.32 8.12 -9.50
N LEU A 159 1.87 8.30 -10.74
CA LEU A 159 2.71 8.64 -11.89
C LEU A 159 2.83 10.15 -12.14
N ARG A 160 2.13 11.00 -11.38
CA ARG A 160 2.17 12.47 -11.55
C ARG A 160 3.45 13.13 -11.03
N GLY A 161 4.38 12.35 -10.48
CA GLY A 161 5.65 12.84 -9.93
C GLY A 161 5.60 13.09 -8.43
N VAL A 162 6.63 13.75 -7.90
CA VAL A 162 6.71 14.11 -6.47
C VAL A 162 5.80 15.31 -6.24
N ALA A 163 4.51 15.07 -5.96
CA ALA A 163 3.68 16.08 -5.33
C ALA A 163 4.11 16.19 -3.86
N GLU A 164 4.45 17.38 -3.36
CA GLU A 164 4.95 17.54 -1.97
C GLU A 164 3.93 17.10 -0.92
N ASP A 165 2.63 17.14 -1.26
CA ASP A 165 1.54 16.90 -0.32
C ASP A 165 1.03 15.45 -0.27
N LYS A 166 1.49 14.56 -1.16
CA LYS A 166 1.00 13.17 -1.22
C LYS A 166 2.12 12.15 -1.39
N PRO A 167 2.08 11.02 -0.65
CA PRO A 167 3.04 9.94 -0.84
C PRO A 167 2.94 9.38 -2.26
N ARG A 168 4.09 9.26 -2.94
CA ARG A 168 4.18 8.67 -4.29
C ARG A 168 3.74 7.21 -4.31
N PHE A 169 4.06 6.45 -3.27
CA PHE A 169 3.59 5.08 -3.08
C PHE A 169 2.33 5.11 -2.23
N ARG A 170 1.27 4.46 -2.71
CA ARG A 170 -0.03 4.42 -2.05
C ARG A 170 -0.33 2.99 -1.69
N CYS A 171 -0.87 2.76 -0.50
CA CYS A 171 -1.51 1.50 -0.17
C CYS A 171 -3.01 1.70 0.02
N GLY A 172 -3.78 0.67 -0.31
CA GLY A 172 -5.21 0.65 -0.15
C GLY A 172 -5.76 -0.74 0.12
N MET A 173 -7.07 -0.79 0.33
CA MET A 173 -7.85 -2.01 0.39
C MET A 173 -8.88 -1.99 -0.73
N TYR A 174 -9.18 -3.16 -1.29
CA TYR A 174 -10.27 -3.31 -2.23
C TYR A 174 -11.07 -4.59 -1.99
N ARG A 175 -12.33 -4.57 -2.43
CA ARG A 175 -13.22 -5.72 -2.48
C ARG A 175 -14.06 -5.65 -3.75
N VAL A 176 -14.19 -6.79 -4.43
CA VAL A 176 -15.10 -6.95 -5.56
C VAL A 176 -16.33 -7.70 -5.09
N ASP A 177 -17.51 -7.13 -5.27
CA ASP A 177 -18.78 -7.82 -5.07
C ASP A 177 -18.94 -8.88 -6.17
N PRO A 178 -18.97 -10.19 -5.84
CA PRO A 178 -19.04 -11.24 -6.85
C PRO A 178 -20.39 -11.31 -7.57
N LEU A 179 -21.46 -10.77 -6.99
CA LEU A 179 -22.80 -10.79 -7.55
C LEU A 179 -23.02 -9.62 -8.51
N THR A 180 -22.57 -8.42 -8.12
CA THR A 180 -22.84 -7.21 -8.89
C THR A 180 -21.64 -6.73 -9.71
N GLY A 181 -20.45 -7.28 -9.48
CA GLY A 181 -19.20 -6.79 -10.06
C GLY A 181 -18.78 -5.39 -9.58
N ARG A 182 -19.38 -4.89 -8.49
CA ARG A 182 -19.04 -3.58 -7.92
C ARG A 182 -17.68 -3.66 -7.25
N VAL A 183 -16.91 -2.59 -7.33
CA VAL A 183 -15.59 -2.53 -6.73
C VAL A 183 -15.58 -1.43 -5.67
N PHE A 184 -15.25 -1.83 -4.45
CA PHE A 184 -15.00 -0.93 -3.34
C PHE A 184 -13.49 -0.77 -3.22
N VAL A 185 -13.02 0.47 -3.17
CA VAL A 185 -11.60 0.78 -2.98
C VAL A 185 -11.47 1.91 -1.98
N SER A 186 -10.48 1.80 -1.11
CA SER A 186 -10.07 2.89 -0.24
C SER A 186 -8.54 2.95 -0.16
N LEU A 187 -7.99 4.15 0.00
CA LEU A 187 -6.55 4.38 0.12
C LEU A 187 -6.21 4.94 1.50
N SER A 188 -5.03 4.55 1.99
CA SER A 188 -4.42 5.07 3.21
C SER A 188 -4.00 6.53 3.07
N ALA A 189 -3.87 7.22 4.19
CA ALA A 189 -3.33 8.58 4.25
C ALA A 189 -1.83 8.63 3.90
N ASP A 190 -1.11 7.53 4.11
CA ASP A 190 0.33 7.41 3.87
C ASP A 190 0.68 6.19 2.99
N SER A 191 1.98 5.88 2.89
CA SER A 191 2.48 4.73 2.13
C SER A 191 2.28 3.38 2.85
N THR A 192 1.67 3.35 4.04
CA THR A 192 1.39 2.14 4.82
C THR A 192 -0.02 1.65 4.59
N CYS A 193 -0.32 0.41 4.97
CA CYS A 193 -1.64 -0.20 4.72
C CYS A 193 -2.55 -0.18 5.97
N HIS A 194 -2.33 0.74 6.90
CA HIS A 194 -3.10 0.80 8.15
C HIS A 194 -3.48 2.21 8.61
N ASN A 195 -2.74 3.26 8.21
CA ASN A 195 -3.01 4.62 8.65
C ASN A 195 -4.29 5.18 8.01
N GLN A 196 -5.33 5.38 8.82
CA GLN A 196 -6.65 5.82 8.33
C GLN A 196 -7.18 4.93 7.20
N LEU A 197 -6.96 3.61 7.30
CA LEU A 197 -7.46 2.61 6.38
C LEU A 197 -8.11 1.47 7.17
N ARG A 198 -9.44 1.49 7.26
CA ARG A 198 -10.22 0.58 8.10
C ARG A 198 -10.87 -0.55 7.30
N SER A 199 -11.37 -0.24 6.11
CA SER A 199 -12.02 -1.20 5.20
C SER A 199 -11.97 -0.70 3.76
N PRO A 200 -12.31 -1.51 2.74
CA PRO A 200 -12.41 -1.06 1.34
C PRO A 200 -13.40 0.09 1.09
N THR A 201 -14.27 0.41 2.05
CA THR A 201 -15.25 1.51 1.96
C THR A 201 -14.99 2.64 2.96
N ASP A 202 -13.97 2.48 3.82
CA ASP A 202 -13.65 3.42 4.90
C ASP A 202 -12.13 3.56 5.00
N GLY A 203 -11.61 4.57 4.30
CA GLY A 203 -10.23 5.02 4.39
C GLY A 203 -10.09 6.51 4.13
N TYR A 204 -8.86 7.02 4.16
CA TYR A 204 -8.54 8.45 3.95
C TYR A 204 -9.07 8.99 2.62
N GLU A 205 -8.98 8.17 1.56
CA GLU A 205 -9.66 8.39 0.29
C GLU A 205 -10.54 7.18 0.00
N SER A 206 -11.84 7.38 -0.24
CA SER A 206 -12.81 6.30 -0.41
C SER A 206 -13.64 6.47 -1.69
N PRO A 207 -13.13 6.02 -2.85
CA PRO A 207 -13.92 5.90 -4.07
C PRO A 207 -14.89 4.71 -4.02
N ASN A 208 -16.19 5.00 -4.13
CA ASN A 208 -17.24 3.98 -4.28
C ASN A 208 -17.57 3.82 -5.76
N SER A 209 -17.20 2.67 -6.34
CA SER A 209 -17.26 2.44 -7.78
C SER A 209 -18.44 1.56 -8.18
N TYR A 210 -19.08 1.97 -9.27
CA TYR A 210 -20.20 1.32 -9.93
C TYR A 210 -19.80 0.94 -11.34
N THR A 211 -20.10 -0.30 -11.74
CA THR A 211 -19.80 -0.81 -13.07
C THR A 211 -20.52 0.04 -14.13
N ILE A 212 -19.80 0.43 -15.18
CA ILE A 212 -20.42 1.02 -16.36
C ILE A 212 -20.81 -0.14 -17.27
N SER A 213 -22.12 -0.33 -17.47
CA SER A 213 -22.69 -1.23 -18.49
C SER A 213 -22.48 -0.67 -19.89
#